data_AF-A0A821LZC7-F1
#
_entry.id   AF-A0A821LZC7-F1
#
_cell.length_a   1.000
_cell.length_b   1.000
_cell.length_c   1.000
_cell.angle_alpha   90.00
_cell.angle_beta   90.00
_cell.angle_gamma   90.00
#
_symmetry.space_group_name_H-M   'P 1'
#
loop_
_entity.id
_entity.type
_entity.pdbx_description
1 polymer ?
#
loop_
_entity_poly.entity_id
_entity_poly.type
_entity_poly.pdbx_seq_one_letter_code
_entity_poly.pdbx_strand_id
1 'polypeptide(L)'
;YRDLDSGTTLNKKIRQNQLAQYNFIGVVGQAEQANGTINIRTRDNKQHGEFTIDEVIKRFSHLAETRTNHAEDEFAGPSVDSNAAEATSKLEATSISESHDDKKE
;
A
#
# COMPACT_ATOMS: atom_id res chain seq x y z
N TYR A 1 -7.17 -16.34 13.07
CA TYR A 1 -8.26 -16.43 14.05
C TYR A 1 -9.31 -15.40 13.65
N ARG A 2 -10.52 -15.82 13.23
CA ARG A 2 -11.57 -14.89 12.74
C ARG A 2 -12.50 -14.60 13.92
N ASP A 3 -12.38 -13.41 14.50
CA ASP A 3 -13.27 -12.98 15.59
C ASP A 3 -14.66 -12.62 15.04
N LEU A 4 -15.51 -13.65 14.98
CA LEU A 4 -16.89 -13.60 14.51
C LEU A 4 -17.89 -13.06 15.55
N ASP A 5 -17.43 -12.54 16.70
CA ASP A 5 -18.33 -11.99 17.71
C ASP A 5 -19.20 -10.87 17.11
N SER A 6 -20.49 -11.16 16.98
CA SER A 6 -21.52 -10.28 16.42
C SER A 6 -21.99 -9.20 17.42
N GLY A 7 -21.47 -9.22 18.65
CA GLY A 7 -21.89 -8.34 19.75
C GLY A 7 -20.88 -7.26 20.16
N THR A 8 -19.69 -7.19 19.54
CA THR A 8 -18.66 -6.21 19.92
C THR A 8 -18.51 -5.12 18.87
N THR A 9 -18.53 -3.86 19.31
CA THR A 9 -18.36 -2.70 18.42
C THR A 9 -16.98 -2.71 17.74
N LEU A 10 -16.88 -2.11 16.55
CA LEU A 10 -15.62 -2.00 15.82
C LEU A 10 -14.48 -1.43 16.70
N ASN A 11 -14.75 -0.35 17.44
CA ASN A 11 -13.76 0.26 18.34
C ASN A 11 -13.30 -0.70 19.44
N LYS A 12 -14.20 -1.55 19.97
CA LYS A 12 -13.84 -2.57 20.96
C LYS A 12 -12.93 -3.63 20.34
N LYS A 13 -13.22 -4.08 19.11
CA LYS A 13 -12.37 -5.03 18.37
C LYS A 13 -10.99 -4.44 18.08
N ILE A 14 -10.91 -3.21 17.60
CA ILE A 14 -9.63 -2.51 17.36
C ILE A 14 -8.82 -2.49 18.66
N ARG A 15 -9.42 -2.05 19.78
CA ARG A 15 -8.74 -2.02 21.08
C ARG A 15 -8.28 -3.40 21.56
N GLN A 16 -9.09 -4.43 21.35
CA GLN A 16 -8.72 -5.81 21.70
C GLN A 16 -7.53 -6.31 20.89
N ASN A 17 -7.48 -6.00 19.60
CA ASN A 17 -6.36 -6.40 18.74
C ASN A 17 -5.06 -5.64 19.11
N GLN A 18 -5.16 -4.37 19.50
CA GLN A 18 -4.01 -3.62 20.05
C GLN A 18 -3.47 -4.28 21.32
N LEU A 19 -4.34 -4.66 22.26
CA LEU A 19 -3.95 -5.36 23.48
C LEU A 19 -3.33 -6.74 23.19
N ALA A 20 -3.84 -7.44 22.17
CA ALA A 20 -3.29 -8.71 21.70
C ALA A 20 -1.99 -8.55 20.89
N GLN A 21 -1.43 -7.33 20.80
CA GLN A 21 -0.15 -7.03 20.15
C GLN A 21 -0.12 -7.32 18.65
N TYR A 22 -1.25 -7.20 17.95
CA TYR A 22 -1.24 -7.21 16.48
C TYR A 22 -0.60 -5.92 15.96
N ASN A 23 0.44 -6.07 15.14
CA ASN A 23 1.17 -4.95 14.53
C ASN A 23 0.25 -4.10 13.62
N PHE A 24 -0.61 -4.77 12.86
CA PHE A 24 -1.51 -4.16 11.90
C PHE A 24 -2.95 -4.59 12.13
N ILE A 25 -3.87 -3.62 12.05
CA ILE A 25 -5.31 -3.81 12.15
C ILE A 25 -5.92 -3.28 10.86
N GLY A 26 -6.30 -4.20 9.98
CA GLY A 26 -7.00 -3.90 8.74
C GLY A 26 -8.50 -3.78 8.98
N VAL A 27 -9.05 -2.60 8.72
CA VAL A 27 -10.47 -2.30 8.82
C VAL A 27 -11.06 -2.25 7.41
N VAL A 28 -12.07 -3.08 7.17
CA VAL A 28 -12.81 -3.11 5.91
C VAL A 28 -14.27 -2.81 6.22
N GLY A 29 -14.72 -1.61 5.84
CA GLY A 29 -16.12 -1.22 5.85
C GLY A 29 -16.75 -1.38 4.47
N GLN A 30 -17.91 -0.74 4.28
CA GLN A 30 -18.64 -0.80 3.01
C GLN A 30 -17.91 -0.05 1.88
N ALA A 31 -17.28 1.09 2.20
CA ALA A 31 -16.52 1.87 1.23
C ALA A 31 -15.27 1.10 0.76
N GLU A 32 -14.53 0.53 1.71
CA GLU A 32 -13.33 -0.24 1.43
C GLU A 32 -13.66 -1.51 0.63
N GLN A 33 -14.76 -2.18 0.97
CA GLN A 33 -15.25 -3.33 0.21
C GLN A 33 -15.61 -2.96 -1.24
N ALA A 34 -16.24 -1.80 -1.45
CA ALA A 34 -16.62 -1.34 -2.79
C ALA A 34 -15.40 -0.94 -3.63
N ASN A 35 -14.39 -0.35 -3.00
CA ASN A 35 -13.18 0.14 -3.65
C ASN A 35 -12.08 -0.92 -3.79
N GLY A 36 -12.22 -2.09 -3.15
CA GLY A 36 -11.18 -3.12 -3.13
C GLY A 36 -9.96 -2.71 -2.32
N THR A 37 -10.19 -1.91 -1.28
CA THR A 37 -9.16 -1.31 -0.43
C THR A 37 -9.29 -1.79 1.01
N ILE A 38 -8.35 -1.39 1.85
CA ILE A 38 -8.34 -1.65 3.29
C ILE A 38 -7.74 -0.46 4.01
N ASN A 39 -8.38 -0.05 5.12
CA ASN A 39 -7.84 0.98 5.99
C ASN A 39 -6.94 0.32 7.04
N ILE A 40 -5.66 0.69 7.10
CA ILE A 40 -4.71 0.09 8.03
C ILE A 40 -4.44 1.01 9.21
N ARG A 41 -4.58 0.43 10.40
CA ARG A 41 -4.21 1.03 11.68
C ARG A 41 -3.10 0.24 12.36
N THR A 42 -2.32 0.91 13.19
CA THR A 42 -1.27 0.29 13.99
C THR A 42 -1.73 -0.15 15.36
N ARG A 43 -0.84 -0.89 16.04
CA ARG A 43 -0.93 -1.16 17.48
C ARG A 43 -1.03 0.12 18.30
N ASP A 44 -0.29 1.17 17.93
CA ASP A 44 -0.29 2.47 18.62
C ASP A 44 -1.47 3.39 18.24
N ASN A 45 -2.51 2.84 17.59
CA ASN A 45 -3.70 3.56 17.13
C ASN A 45 -3.43 4.68 16.10
N LYS A 46 -2.31 4.61 15.38
CA LYS A 46 -2.04 5.48 14.24
C LYS A 46 -2.77 4.95 13.01
N GLN A 47 -3.37 5.84 12.22
CA GLN A 47 -3.90 5.49 10.90
C GLN A 47 -2.79 5.67 9.86
N HIS A 48 -2.53 4.62 9.09
CA HIS A 48 -1.66 4.70 7.91
C HIS A 48 -2.40 5.09 6.65
N GLY A 49 -3.74 5.04 6.67
CA GLY A 49 -4.59 5.38 5.55
C GLY A 49 -5.19 4.17 4.87
N GLU A 50 -5.72 4.39 3.68
CA GLU A 50 -6.39 3.40 2.84
C GLU A 50 -5.46 2.95 1.72
N PHE A 51 -5.31 1.64 1.57
CA PHE A 51 -4.43 1.02 0.57
C PHE A 51 -5.20 0.00 -0.23
N THR A 52 -4.79 -0.24 -1.48
CA THR A 52 -5.32 -1.37 -2.26
C THR A 52 -4.82 -2.69 -1.67
N ILE A 53 -5.59 -3.77 -1.85
CA ILE A 53 -5.20 -5.09 -1.32
C ILE A 53 -3.84 -5.53 -1.88
N ASP A 54 -3.58 -5.29 -3.17
CA ASP A 54 -2.32 -5.65 -3.83
C ASP A 54 -1.12 -4.91 -3.21
N GLU A 55 -1.28 -3.62 -2.92
CA GLU A 55 -0.24 -2.81 -2.28
C GLU A 55 0.07 -3.30 -0.86
N VAL A 56 -0.96 -3.67 -0.09
CA VAL A 56 -0.77 -4.21 1.26
C VAL A 56 -0.01 -5.54 1.21
N ILE A 57 -0.34 -6.43 0.28
CA ILE A 57 0.35 -7.72 0.12
C ILE A 57 1.83 -7.50 -0.20
N LYS A 58 2.14 -6.59 -1.13
CA LYS A 58 3.53 -6.24 -1.47
C LYS A 58 4.30 -5.72 -0.26
N ARG A 59 3.73 -4.73 0.44
CA ARG A 59 4.37 -4.14 1.63
C ARG A 59 4.56 -5.19 2.74
N PHE A 60 3.58 -6.04 3.00
CA PHE A 60 3.71 -7.11 4.00
C PHE A 60 4.72 -8.18 3.61
N SER A 61 4.85 -8.50 2.33
CA SER A 61 5.88 -9.42 1.84
C SER A 61 7.27 -8.85 2.06
N HIS A 62 7.48 -7.58 1.71
CA HIS A 62 8.73 -6.87 1.99
C HIS A 62 9.07 -6.85 3.49
N LEU A 63 8.11 -6.56 4.37
CA LEU A 63 8.33 -6.57 5.82
C LEU A 63 8.65 -7.97 6.36
N ALA A 64 8.06 -9.02 5.78
CA ALA A 64 8.36 -10.40 6.15
C ALA A 64 9.80 -10.79 5.76
N GLU A 65 10.30 -10.26 4.64
CA GLU A 65 11.67 -10.47 4.16
C GLU A 65 12.71 -9.67 4.95
N THR A 66 12.46 -8.37 5.18
CA THR A 66 13.41 -7.50 5.89
C THR A 66 13.48 -7.79 7.39
N ARG A 67 12.43 -8.40 7.96
CA ARG A 67 12.34 -8.75 9.39
C ARG A 67 12.71 -7.58 10.30
N THR A 68 12.27 -6.38 9.93
CA THR A 68 12.52 -5.14 10.66
C THR A 68 11.86 -5.15 12.04
N ASN A 69 12.49 -4.48 13.01
CA ASN A 69 11.92 -4.29 14.34
C ASN A 69 10.84 -3.19 14.36
N HIS A 70 10.82 -2.32 13.35
CA HIS A 70 9.92 -1.16 13.25
C HIS A 70 9.01 -1.26 12.02
N ALA A 71 8.38 -2.43 11.85
CA ALA A 71 7.54 -2.74 10.69
C ALA A 71 6.39 -1.73 10.47
N GLU A 72 5.83 -1.19 11.54
CA GLU A 72 4.74 -0.22 11.49
C GLU A 72 5.18 1.11 10.84
N ASP A 73 6.38 1.61 11.16
CA ASP A 73 6.89 2.86 10.61
C ASP A 73 7.32 2.69 9.15
N GLU A 74 7.96 1.56 8.82
CA GLU A 74 8.37 1.24 7.44
C GLU A 74 7.15 0.99 6.54
N PHE A 75 6.08 0.39 7.07
CA PHE A 75 4.82 0.25 6.35
C PHE A 75 4.21 1.60 5.96
N ALA A 76 4.37 2.64 6.77
CA ALA A 76 3.91 4.01 6.49
C ALA A 76 4.73 4.71 5.41
N GLY A 77 5.95 4.22 5.16
CA GLY A 77 6.91 4.84 4.29
C GLY A 77 6.46 4.88 2.82
N PRO A 78 7.18 5.65 1.99
CA PRO A 78 6.98 5.62 0.55
C PRO A 78 7.13 4.17 0.05
N SER A 79 6.24 3.76 -0.85
CA SER A 79 6.30 2.44 -1.44
C SER A 79 7.68 2.22 -2.08
N VAL A 80 8.34 1.11 -1.74
CA VAL A 80 9.66 0.72 -2.26
C VAL A 80 9.66 0.55 -3.80
N ASP A 81 8.48 0.50 -4.41
CA ASP A 81 8.26 0.49 -5.86
C ASP A 81 8.47 1.89 -6.52
N SER A 82 8.62 2.96 -5.73
CA SER A 82 8.81 4.33 -6.25
C SER A 82 10.14 4.57 -6.98
N ASN A 83 11.08 3.63 -6.94
CA ASN A 83 12.29 3.66 -7.79
C ASN A 83 12.17 2.89 -9.12
N ALA A 84 11.03 2.27 -9.43
CA ALA A 84 10.81 1.59 -10.72
C ALA A 84 9.98 2.42 -11.72
N ALA A 85 9.24 3.44 -11.27
CA ALA A 85 8.40 4.27 -12.13
C ALA A 85 9.11 5.50 -12.75
N GLU A 86 10.32 5.85 -12.30
CA GLU A 86 11.10 6.97 -12.88
C GLU A 86 12.03 6.55 -14.04
N ALA A 87 12.07 5.26 -14.40
CA ALA A 87 12.93 4.75 -15.48
C ALA A 87 12.20 4.51 -16.83
N THR A 88 10.87 4.57 -16.89
CA THR A 88 10.07 4.19 -18.07
C THR A 88 9.40 5.35 -18.82
N SER A 89 9.81 6.61 -18.61
CA SER A 89 9.34 7.75 -19.43
C SER A 89 10.44 8.49 -20.19
N LYS A 90 11.70 8.03 -20.15
CA LYS A 90 12.84 8.72 -20.78
C LYS A 90 13.36 8.10 -22.09
N LEU A 91 12.73 7.05 -22.61
CA LEU A 91 13.21 6.33 -23.82
C LEU A 91 12.31 6.45 -25.06
N GLU A 92 11.14 7.10 -25.00
CA GLU A 92 10.26 7.29 -26.19
C GLU A 92 10.35 8.68 -26.84
N ALA A 93 11.02 9.67 -26.24
CA ALA A 93 10.98 11.06 -26.73
C ALA A 93 12.14 11.48 -27.65
N THR A 94 12.93 10.56 -28.23
CA THR A 94 14.05 10.93 -29.13
C THR A 94 13.97 10.33 -30.54
N SER A 95 12.87 9.65 -30.89
CA SER A 95 12.79 8.91 -32.17
C SER A 95 11.80 9.46 -33.20
N ILE A 96 11.17 10.64 -33.01
CA ILE A 96 10.20 11.19 -34.00
C ILE A 96 10.39 12.71 -34.21
N SER A 97 11.25 13.07 -35.17
CA SER A 97 11.35 14.30 -36.01
C SER A 97 12.82 14.44 -36.44
N GLU A 98 13.26 14.48 -37.69
CA GLU A 98 12.66 14.59 -39.01
C GLU A 98 13.60 13.85 -39.99
N SER A 99 13.03 12.99 -40.84
CA SER A 99 13.67 12.63 -42.11
C SER A 99 12.60 12.74 -43.19
N HIS A 100 13.01 13.29 -44.36
CA HIS A 100 12.27 13.52 -45.61
C HIS A 100 11.47 14.84 -45.61
N ASP A 101 11.68 15.82 -46.49
CA ASP A 101 12.17 15.90 -47.88
C ASP A 101 12.80 17.31 -48.09
N ASP A 102 13.59 17.71 -49.10
CA ASP A 102 13.62 17.32 -50.50
C ASP A 102 14.88 17.91 -51.19
N LYS A 103 15.39 17.21 -52.20
CA LYS A 103 16.34 17.75 -53.19
C LYS A 103 15.59 18.75 -54.08
N LYS A 104 16.14 19.94 -54.31
CA LYS A 104 16.26 20.50 -55.67
C LYS A 104 17.06 21.79 -55.75
N GLU A 105 18.00 21.75 -56.68
CA GLU A 105 18.65 22.84 -57.43
C GLU A 105 19.73 23.67 -56.74
#